data_AF-A0A7K2TCD4-F1
#
_entry.id   AF-A0A7K2TCD4-F1
#
_cell.length_a   1.000
_cell.length_b   1.000
_cell.length_c   1.000
_cell.angle_alpha   90.00
_cell.angle_beta   90.00
_cell.angle_gamma   90.00
#
_symmetry.space_group_name_H-M   'P 1'
#
loop_
_entity.id
_entity.type
_entity.pdbx_description
1 polymer ?
#
loop_
_entity_poly.entity_id
_entity_poly.type
_entity_poly.pdbx_seq_one_letter_code
_entity_poly.pdbx_strand_id
1 'polypeptide(L)'
;MDPIAGWVFGTGLMTLGMLIHYVRNQVANGNIGRNSAVGIRTRATMSSDSAWEAGHASAGPLLAATFLTAYAAGALTLAVALAATLSGGGNPAVIAVPLTGYGAALVFLVAAAVKANAAAREADRPSG
;
A
#
# COMPACT_ATOMS: atom_id res chain seq x y z
N MET A 1 -10.47 15.34 -21.95
CA MET A 1 -10.05 15.02 -20.58
C MET A 1 -8.59 15.44 -20.48
N ASP A 2 -8.22 16.21 -19.47
CA ASP A 2 -6.87 16.76 -19.33
C ASP A 2 -5.84 15.63 -19.13
N PRO A 3 -4.85 15.44 -20.04
CA PRO A 3 -3.84 14.41 -19.91
C PRO A 3 -2.97 14.58 -18.65
N ILE A 4 -2.90 15.79 -18.08
CA ILE A 4 -2.15 16.08 -16.84
C ILE A 4 -2.66 15.21 -15.68
N ALA A 5 -3.98 14.96 -15.61
CA ALA A 5 -4.56 14.13 -14.55
C ALA A 5 -3.97 12.71 -14.55
N GLY A 6 -3.74 12.11 -15.73
CA GLY A 6 -3.14 10.78 -15.84
C GLY A 6 -1.70 10.73 -15.34
N TRP A 7 -0.92 11.77 -15.65
CA TRP A 7 0.45 11.89 -15.13
C TRP A 7 0.48 12.03 -13.61
N VAL A 8 -0.38 12.89 -13.05
CA VAL A 8 -0.49 13.09 -11.59
C VAL A 8 -0.92 11.81 -10.89
N PHE A 9 -1.98 11.15 -11.36
CA PHE A 9 -2.46 9.93 -10.71
C PHE A 9 -1.49 8.76 -10.86
N GLY A 10 -0.90 8.59 -12.04
CA GLY A 10 0.07 7.54 -12.32
C GLY A 10 1.33 7.68 -11.47
N THR A 11 1.89 8.90 -11.38
CA THR A 11 3.04 9.17 -10.51
C THR A 11 2.70 8.98 -9.03
N GLY A 12 1.54 9.43 -8.57
CA GLY A 12 1.08 9.21 -7.21
C GLY A 12 0.98 7.73 -6.83
N LEU A 13 0.49 6.87 -7.73
CA LEU A 13 0.44 5.41 -7.52
C LEU A 13 1.85 4.81 -7.45
N MET A 14 2.78 5.27 -8.30
CA MET A 14 4.17 4.83 -8.26
C MET A 14 4.85 5.22 -6.95
N THR A 15 4.67 6.46 -6.49
CA THR A 15 5.20 6.93 -5.21
C THR A 15 4.58 6.16 -4.03
N LEU A 16 3.27 5.93 -4.05
CA LEU A 16 2.58 5.15 -3.02
C LEU A 16 3.12 3.71 -2.94
N GLY A 17 3.23 3.03 -4.09
CA GLY A 17 3.82 1.70 -4.18
C GLY A 17 5.25 1.66 -3.64
N MET A 18 6.07 2.65 -4.02
CA MET A 18 7.44 2.78 -3.53
C MET A 18 7.51 2.93 -2.01
N LEU A 19 6.71 3.82 -1.43
CA LEU A 19 6.69 4.04 0.03
C LEU A 19 6.26 2.79 0.79
N ILE A 20 5.19 2.11 0.34
CA ILE A 20 4.71 0.89 0.98
C ILE A 20 5.75 -0.23 0.89
N HIS A 21 6.34 -0.42 -0.30
CA HIS A 21 7.39 -1.41 -0.51
C HIS A 21 8.60 -1.13 0.39
N TYR A 22 9.06 0.12 0.43
CA TYR A 22 10.19 0.54 1.26
C TYR A 22 9.92 0.29 2.76
N VAL A 23 8.81 0.81 3.29
CA VAL A 23 8.48 0.68 4.72
C VAL A 23 8.29 -0.79 5.10
N ARG A 24 7.61 -1.58 4.27
CA ARG A 24 7.45 -3.03 4.49
C ARG A 24 8.80 -3.71 4.64
N ASN A 25 9.75 -3.44 3.75
CA ASN A 25 11.06 -4.08 3.77
C ASN A 25 11.91 -3.59 4.96
N GLN A 26 11.83 -2.31 5.31
CA GLN A 26 12.52 -1.77 6.48
C GLN A 26 12.03 -2.43 7.78
N VAL A 27 10.71 -2.66 7.93
CA VAL A 27 10.17 -3.40 9.08
C VAL A 27 10.56 -4.88 9.02
N ALA A 28 10.44 -5.53 7.86
CA ALA A 28 10.77 -6.95 7.70
C ALA A 28 12.26 -7.26 7.95
N ASN A 29 13.15 -6.31 7.64
CA ASN A 29 14.58 -6.42 7.87
C ASN A 29 15.00 -6.04 9.31
N GLY A 30 14.06 -5.65 10.18
CA GLY A 30 14.34 -5.22 11.55
C GLY A 30 14.91 -3.80 11.68
N ASN A 31 15.00 -3.04 10.59
CA ASN A 31 15.49 -1.65 10.61
C ASN A 31 14.48 -0.69 11.25
N ILE A 32 13.20 -1.07 11.30
CA ILE A 32 12.13 -0.34 11.98
C ILE A 32 11.45 -1.28 12.98
N GLY A 33 11.82 -1.12 14.26
CA GLY A 33 11.10 -1.69 15.39
C GLY A 33 9.83 -0.91 15.71
N ARG A 34 9.20 -1.23 16.84
CA ARG A 34 7.97 -0.59 17.31
C ARG A 34 8.10 0.94 17.34
N ASN A 35 7.32 1.61 16.50
CA ASN A 35 7.48 3.03 16.20
C ASN A 35 6.13 3.77 16.16
N SER A 36 6.06 4.96 16.76
CA SER A 36 4.84 5.76 16.84
C SER A 36 4.55 6.57 15.57
N ALA A 37 5.50 6.68 14.64
CA ALA A 37 5.38 7.46 13.41
C ALA A 37 5.21 6.59 12.15
N VAL A 38 5.96 5.49 12.01
CA VAL A 38 6.03 4.64 10.80
C VAL A 38 5.55 3.23 11.10
N GLY A 39 4.77 2.62 10.19
CA GLY A 39 4.28 1.24 10.30
C GLY A 39 2.78 1.12 10.57
N ILE A 40 2.29 -0.10 10.81
CA ILE A 40 0.89 -0.37 11.17
C ILE A 40 0.73 -0.15 12.67
N ARG A 41 0.02 0.92 13.05
CA ARG A 41 -0.10 1.39 14.43
C ARG A 41 -1.51 1.18 14.97
N THR A 42 -1.82 -0.03 15.37
CA THR A 42 -3.02 -0.30 16.16
C THR A 42 -2.66 -0.39 17.64
N ARG A 43 -3.66 -0.32 18.52
CA ARG A 43 -3.43 -0.55 19.95
C ARG A 43 -2.72 -1.89 20.22
N ALA A 44 -3.02 -2.91 19.42
CA ALA A 44 -2.43 -4.24 19.56
C ALA A 44 -1.02 -4.33 18.95
N THR A 45 -0.75 -3.75 17.77
CA THR A 45 0.63 -3.83 17.22
C THR A 45 1.64 -3.02 18.04
N MET A 46 1.17 -2.12 18.91
CA MET A 46 2.02 -1.26 19.75
C MET A 46 2.19 -1.77 21.19
N SER A 47 1.53 -2.84 21.61
CA SER A 47 1.57 -3.27 23.02
C SER A 47 2.90 -3.92 23.42
N SER A 48 3.53 -4.67 22.52
CA SER A 48 4.80 -5.34 22.75
C SER A 48 5.61 -5.42 21.44
N ASP A 49 6.90 -5.75 21.54
CA ASP A 49 7.73 -5.95 20.35
C ASP A 49 7.35 -7.26 19.63
N SER A 50 6.94 -8.30 20.37
CA SER A 50 6.39 -9.54 19.79
C SER A 50 5.08 -9.30 19.02
N ALA A 51 4.19 -8.46 19.54
CA ALA A 51 2.95 -8.08 18.86
C ALA A 51 3.22 -7.22 17.61
N TRP A 52 4.23 -6.34 17.67
CA TRP A 52 4.70 -5.58 16.50
C TRP A 52 5.16 -6.51 15.38
N GLU A 53 6.07 -7.44 15.70
CA GLU A 53 6.65 -8.38 14.74
C GLU A 53 5.58 -9.32 14.16
N ALA A 54 4.76 -9.94 15.01
CA ALA A 54 3.67 -10.83 14.56
C ALA A 54 2.66 -10.10 13.67
N GLY A 55 2.29 -8.86 14.05
CA GLY A 55 1.40 -8.02 13.26
C GLY A 55 1.96 -7.73 11.87
N HIS A 56 3.20 -7.26 11.78
CA HIS A 56 3.82 -6.90 10.51
C HIS A 56 4.16 -8.12 9.64
N ALA A 57 4.60 -9.23 10.24
CA ALA A 57 4.80 -10.48 9.54
C ALA A 57 3.50 -10.97 8.88
N SER A 58 2.37 -10.91 9.60
CA SER A 58 1.06 -11.35 9.08
C SER A 58 0.54 -10.47 7.94
N ALA A 59 0.84 -9.16 7.99
CA ALA A 59 0.47 -8.17 6.97
C ALA A 59 1.36 -8.19 5.73
N GLY A 60 2.58 -8.75 5.84
CA GLY A 60 3.59 -8.77 4.79
C GLY A 60 3.08 -9.16 3.39
N PRO A 61 2.29 -10.25 3.23
CA PRO A 61 1.72 -10.63 1.94
C PRO A 61 0.71 -9.63 1.38
N LEU A 62 -0.14 -9.03 2.23
CA LEU A 62 -1.12 -8.04 1.79
C LEU A 62 -0.45 -6.71 1.42
N LEU A 63 0.58 -6.30 2.17
CA LEU A 63 1.41 -5.16 1.79
C LEU A 63 2.15 -5.39 0.47
N ALA A 64 2.57 -6.64 0.21
CA ALA A 64 3.17 -7.00 -1.08
C ALA A 64 2.18 -6.88 -2.24
N ALA A 65 0.98 -7.44 -2.07
CA ALA A 65 -0.11 -7.25 -3.03
C ALA A 65 -0.41 -5.77 -3.26
N THR A 66 -0.46 -4.97 -2.18
CA THR A 66 -0.74 -3.53 -2.24
C THR A 66 0.26 -2.79 -3.12
N PHE A 67 1.57 -2.93 -2.89
CA PHE A 67 2.55 -2.17 -3.67
C PHE A 67 2.66 -2.67 -5.12
N LEU A 68 2.48 -3.98 -5.36
CA LEU A 68 2.46 -4.53 -6.72
C LEU A 68 1.26 -4.03 -7.50
N THR A 69 0.08 -3.98 -6.88
CA THR A 69 -1.12 -3.38 -7.48
C THR A 69 -0.91 -1.89 -7.76
N ALA A 70 -0.31 -1.14 -6.84
CA ALA A 70 -0.02 0.27 -7.04
C ALA A 70 0.93 0.48 -8.23
N TYR A 71 2.00 -0.31 -8.36
CA TYR A 71 2.90 -0.26 -9.51
C TYR A 71 2.22 -0.64 -10.82
N ALA A 72 1.45 -1.72 -10.84
CA ALA A 72 0.75 -2.16 -12.05
C ALA A 72 -0.27 -1.11 -12.52
N ALA A 73 -1.09 -0.58 -11.60
CA ALA A 73 -2.05 0.48 -11.91
C ALA A 73 -1.38 1.79 -12.28
N GLY A 74 -0.28 2.16 -11.62
CA GLY A 74 0.51 3.35 -11.93
C GLY A 74 1.11 3.27 -13.33
N ALA A 75 1.80 2.18 -13.66
CA ALA A 75 2.37 1.95 -14.98
C ALA A 75 1.30 1.97 -16.09
N LEU A 76 0.16 1.30 -15.87
CA LEU A 76 -0.96 1.32 -16.81
C LEU A 76 -1.54 2.72 -17.00
N THR A 77 -1.72 3.47 -15.91
CA THR A 77 -2.22 4.86 -15.96
C THR A 77 -1.27 5.76 -16.75
N LEU A 78 0.05 5.64 -16.54
CA LEU A 78 1.05 6.41 -17.28
C LEU A 78 1.06 6.04 -18.77
N ALA A 79 0.93 4.76 -19.12
CA ALA A 79 0.83 4.32 -20.51
C ALA A 79 -0.42 4.89 -21.21
N VAL A 80 -1.57 4.87 -20.52
CA VAL A 80 -2.82 5.45 -21.04
C VAL A 80 -2.71 6.98 -21.18
N ALA A 81 -2.09 7.66 -20.22
CA ALA A 81 -1.85 9.10 -20.28
C ALA A 81 -0.95 9.49 -21.45
N LEU A 82 0.11 8.71 -21.70
CA LEU A 82 1.00 8.88 -22.85
C LEU A 82 0.22 8.71 -24.17
N ALA A 83 -0.56 7.63 -24.30
CA ALA A 83 -1.37 7.39 -25.50
C ALA A 83 -2.41 8.49 -25.75
N ALA A 84 -3.06 8.99 -24.70
CA ALA A 84 -4.01 10.11 -24.79
C ALA A 84 -3.30 11.41 -25.23
N THR A 85 -2.11 11.67 -24.70
CA THR A 85 -1.30 12.84 -25.07
C THR A 85 -0.90 12.80 -26.55
N LEU A 86 -0.46 11.63 -27.04
CA LEU A 86 -0.01 11.46 -28.43
C LEU A 86 -1.16 11.47 -29.44
N SER A 87 -2.36 11.03 -29.04
CA SER A 87 -3.53 11.00 -29.92
C SER A 87 -4.30 12.33 -29.97
N GLY A 88 -3.99 13.29 -29.10
CA GLY A 88 -4.71 14.56 -28.99
C GLY A 88 -6.16 14.42 -28.52
N GLY A 89 -6.57 13.22 -28.10
CA GLY A 89 -7.94 12.88 -27.70
C GLY A 89 -8.07 12.65 -26.19
N GLY A 90 -9.27 12.86 -25.66
CA GLY A 90 -9.59 12.49 -24.28
C GLY A 90 -9.92 11.00 -24.17
N ASN A 91 -9.30 10.29 -23.22
CA ASN A 91 -9.62 8.90 -22.92
C ASN A 91 -10.16 8.80 -21.47
N PRO A 92 -11.41 8.35 -21.23
CA PRO A 92 -11.96 8.21 -19.88
C PRO A 92 -11.17 7.23 -19.00
N ALA A 93 -10.42 6.30 -19.61
CA ALA A 93 -9.53 5.39 -18.89
C ALA A 93 -8.44 6.13 -18.09
N VAL A 94 -8.08 7.37 -18.46
CA VAL A 94 -7.13 8.23 -17.73
C VAL A 94 -7.56 8.45 -16.27
N ILE A 95 -8.87 8.37 -15.98
CA ILE A 95 -9.43 8.53 -14.63
C ILE A 95 -9.87 7.18 -14.05
N ALA A 96 -10.55 6.36 -14.84
CA ALA A 96 -11.12 5.10 -14.34
C ALA A 96 -10.04 4.10 -13.84
N VAL A 97 -8.93 3.99 -14.56
CA VAL A 97 -7.81 3.10 -14.19
C VAL A 97 -7.19 3.50 -12.85
N PRO A 98 -6.70 4.74 -12.66
CA PRO A 98 -6.07 5.10 -11.39
C PRO A 98 -7.03 5.05 -10.21
N LEU A 99 -8.31 5.42 -10.39
CA LEU A 99 -9.31 5.31 -9.32
C LEU A 99 -9.47 3.86 -8.84
N THR A 100 -9.52 2.90 -9.78
CA THR A 100 -9.57 1.47 -9.45
C THR A 100 -8.29 1.02 -8.76
N GLY A 101 -7.13 1.51 -9.20
CA GLY A 101 -5.84 1.27 -8.56
C GLY A 101 -5.77 1.74 -7.10
N TYR A 102 -6.16 2.99 -6.85
CA TYR A 102 -6.23 3.55 -5.49
C TYR A 102 -7.25 2.82 -4.61
N GLY A 103 -8.43 2.51 -5.15
CA GLY A 103 -9.44 1.75 -4.44
C GLY A 103 -8.95 0.36 -4.02
N ALA A 104 -8.32 -0.38 -4.94
CA ALA A 104 -7.74 -1.69 -4.64
C ALA A 104 -6.61 -1.60 -3.61
N ALA A 105 -5.70 -0.62 -3.75
CA ALA A 105 -4.63 -0.39 -2.78
C ALA A 105 -5.17 -0.07 -1.38
N LEU A 106 -6.22 0.76 -1.29
CA LEU A 106 -6.87 1.08 -0.02
C LEU A 106 -7.49 -0.16 0.63
N VAL A 107 -8.20 -0.98 -0.15
CA VAL A 107 -8.78 -2.24 0.34
C VAL A 107 -7.70 -3.17 0.91
N PHE A 108 -6.59 -3.34 0.20
CA PHE A 108 -5.49 -4.18 0.70
C PHE A 108 -4.81 -3.58 1.94
N LEU A 109 -4.64 -2.25 2.03
CA LEU A 109 -4.11 -1.60 3.23
C LEU A 109 -5.00 -1.81 4.45
N VAL A 110 -6.33 -1.66 4.29
CA VAL A 110 -7.28 -1.90 5.37
C VAL A 110 -7.24 -3.36 5.79
N ALA A 111 -7.26 -4.31 4.84
CA ALA A 111 -7.14 -5.73 5.14
C ALA A 111 -5.82 -6.07 5.86
N ALA A 112 -4.70 -5.46 5.44
CA ALA A 112 -3.40 -5.63 6.08
C ALA A 112 -3.43 -5.12 7.53
N ALA A 113 -4.04 -3.97 7.78
CA ALA A 113 -4.17 -3.41 9.12
C ALA A 113 -5.05 -4.27 10.04
N VAL A 114 -6.17 -4.78 9.53
CA VAL A 114 -7.05 -5.70 10.26
C VAL A 114 -6.32 -6.99 10.61
N LYS A 115 -5.61 -7.58 9.65
CA LYS A 115 -4.85 -8.82 9.85
C LYS A 115 -3.70 -8.62 10.85
N ALA A 116 -2.95 -7.53 10.73
CA ALA A 116 -1.90 -7.17 11.67
C ALA A 116 -2.43 -7.03 13.09
N ASN A 117 -3.56 -6.34 13.26
CA ASN A 117 -4.18 -6.15 14.57
C ASN A 117 -4.64 -7.48 15.18
N ALA A 118 -5.18 -8.40 14.39
CA ALA A 118 -5.59 -9.72 14.87
C ALA A 118 -4.39 -10.56 15.30
N ALA A 119 -3.33 -10.62 14.48
CA ALA A 119 -2.11 -11.37 14.80
C ALA A 119 -1.39 -10.81 16.03
N ALA A 120 -1.34 -9.48 16.17
CA ALA A 120 -0.76 -8.82 17.32
C ALA A 120 -1.49 -9.16 18.63
N ARG A 121 -2.82 -9.27 18.60
CA ARG A 121 -3.61 -9.69 19.77
C ARG A 121 -3.33 -11.13 20.18
N GLU A 122 -3.12 -12.01 19.21
CA GLU A 122 -2.77 -13.42 19.46
C GLU A 122 -1.42 -13.53 20.15
N ALA A 123 -0.42 -12.78 19.67
CA ALA A 123 0.93 -12.78 20.23
C ALA A 123 0.99 -12.31 21.69
N ASP A 124 0.03 -11.48 22.11
CA ASP A 124 -0.04 -10.93 23.47
C ASP A 124 -1.04 -11.66 24.38
N ARG A 125 -1.67 -12.76 23.92
CA ARG A 125 -2.49 -13.57 24.82
C ARG A 125 -1.58 -14.29 25.82
N PRO A 126 -1.83 -14.18 27.15
CA PRO A 126 -1.10 -14.96 28.13
C PRO A 126 -1.35 -16.44 27.87
N SER A 127 -0.27 -17.21 27.70
CA SER A 127 -0.32 -18.68 27.67
C SER A 127 -0.79 -19.17 29.04
N GLY A 128 -2.08 -19.52 29.13
CA GLY A 128 -2.67 -20.16 30.31
C GLY A 128 -2.19 -21.58 30.51
#